data_AF-G9I2I6-F1
#
_entry.id   AF-G9I2I6-F1
#
_cell.length_a   1.000
_cell.length_b   1.000
_cell.length_c   1.000
_cell.angle_alpha   90.00
_cell.angle_beta   90.00
_cell.angle_gamma   90.00
#
_symmetry.space_group_name_H-M   'P 1'
#
loop_
_entity.id
_entity.type
_entity.pdbx_description
1 polymer ?
#
loop_
_entity_poly.entity_id
_entity_poly.type
_entity_poly.pdbx_seq_one_letter_code
_entity_poly.pdbx_strand_id
1 'polypeptide(L)'
;MKVGIIGAMQEEIEQMKAEMDIQLESNKAGVTFYEGLMLEHDIVLCKSGVGKVNAALTTQILIDTYKITHLIFTGVAGGLLEALNVGDIVVSTS
;
A
#
# COMPACT_ATOMS: atom_id res chain seq x y z
N MET A 1 12.71 3.26 -10.92
CA MET A 1 11.75 2.22 -10.50
C MET A 1 10.83 2.89 -9.49
N LYS A 2 9.50 2.83 -9.67
CA LYS A 2 8.54 3.45 -8.74
C LYS A 2 7.61 2.38 -8.17
N VAL A 3 7.51 2.29 -6.86
CA VAL A 3 6.76 1.26 -6.14
C VAL A 3 5.52 1.87 -5.50
N GLY A 4 4.35 1.34 -5.81
CA GLY A 4 3.12 1.64 -5.07
C GLY A 4 3.02 0.73 -3.86
N ILE A 5 2.73 1.29 -2.69
CA ILE A 5 2.43 0.52 -1.48
C ILE A 5 1.01 0.84 -1.04
N ILE A 6 0.19 -0.19 -0.92
CA ILE A 6 -1.22 -0.07 -0.50
C ILE A 6 -1.46 -0.82 0.81
N GLY A 7 -2.17 -0.17 1.74
CA GLY A 7 -2.80 -0.80 2.90
C GLY A 7 -4.29 -0.45 2.94
N ALA A 8 -5.11 -1.29 3.57
CA ALA A 8 -6.56 -1.09 3.63
C ALA A 8 -6.96 -0.12 4.75
N MET A 9 -6.26 -0.14 5.88
CA MET A 9 -6.53 0.65 7.09
C MET A 9 -5.39 1.62 7.40
N GLN A 10 -5.64 2.59 8.29
CA GLN A 10 -4.66 3.64 8.59
C GLN A 10 -3.44 3.06 9.32
N GLU A 11 -3.72 2.18 10.27
CA GLU A 11 -2.78 1.46 11.12
C GLU A 11 -1.79 0.61 10.28
N GLU A 12 -2.20 0.18 9.09
CA GLU A 12 -1.37 -0.64 8.20
C GLU A 12 -0.32 0.18 7.42
N ILE A 13 -0.48 1.50 7.35
CA ILE A 13 0.43 2.38 6.60
C ILE A 13 1.13 3.44 7.46
N GLU A 14 0.67 3.65 8.69
CA GLU A 14 1.10 4.77 9.55
C GLU A 14 2.61 4.77 9.79
N GLN A 15 3.18 3.61 10.11
CA GLN A 15 4.62 3.49 10.35
C GLN A 15 5.44 3.80 9.10
N MET A 16 5.05 3.24 7.95
CA MET A 16 5.71 3.53 6.67
C MET A 16 5.62 5.00 6.29
N LYS A 17 4.46 5.63 6.54
CA LYS A 17 4.27 7.06 6.32
C LYS A 17 5.22 7.90 7.20
N ALA A 18 5.45 7.50 8.45
CA ALA A 18 6.34 8.19 9.37
C ALA A 18 7.83 8.06 8.99
N GLU A 19 8.22 6.95 8.35
CA GLU A 19 9.58 6.67 7.92
C GLU A 19 9.91 7.24 6.52
N MET A 20 8.89 7.63 5.76
CA MET A 20 9.00 8.12 4.40
C MET A 20 9.29 9.64 4.36
N ASP A 21 10.21 10.05 3.50
CA ASP A 21 10.39 11.46 3.12
C ASP A 21 9.32 11.85 2.10
N ILE A 22 8.20 12.37 2.59
CA ILE A 22 7.04 12.74 1.77
C ILE A 22 7.31 14.07 1.08
N GLN A 23 7.30 14.05 -0.24
CA GLN A 23 7.57 15.21 -1.09
C GLN A 23 6.28 15.82 -1.66
N LEU A 24 5.26 14.99 -1.88
CA LEU A 24 3.97 15.42 -2.39
C LEU A 24 2.82 14.63 -1.79
N GLU A 25 1.75 15.33 -1.44
CA GLU A 25 0.48 14.73 -1.07
C GLU A 25 -0.58 15.14 -2.10
N SER A 26 -1.40 14.19 -2.53
CA SER A 26 -2.50 14.45 -3.44
C SER A 26 -3.72 13.59 -3.11
N ASN A 27 -4.92 14.12 -3.36
CA ASN A 27 -6.17 13.38 -3.17
C ASN A 27 -6.81 13.08 -4.52
N LYS A 28 -7.18 11.82 -4.77
CA LYS A 28 -7.90 11.38 -5.97
C LYS A 28 -8.93 10.35 -5.59
N ALA A 29 -10.17 10.55 -6.04
CA ALA A 29 -11.30 9.67 -5.76
C ALA A 29 -11.47 9.34 -4.25
N GLY A 30 -11.19 10.30 -3.37
CA GLY A 30 -11.28 10.12 -1.92
C GLY A 30 -10.11 9.36 -1.28
N VAL A 31 -9.10 8.97 -2.06
CA VAL A 31 -7.87 8.33 -1.60
C VAL A 31 -6.75 9.37 -1.57
N THR A 32 -6.01 9.42 -0.47
CA THR A 32 -4.80 10.23 -0.35
C THR A 32 -3.58 9.41 -0.74
N PHE A 33 -2.76 9.98 -1.62
CA PHE A 33 -1.50 9.41 -2.11
C PHE A 33 -0.35 10.29 -1.62
N TYR A 34 0.64 9.64 -1.03
CA TYR A 34 1.88 10.25 -0.56
C TYR A 34 3.01 9.80 -1.49
N GLU A 35 3.58 10.73 -2.25
CA GLU A 35 4.76 10.48 -3.08
C GLU A 35 6.03 10.98 -2.39
N GLY A 36 7.12 10.26 -2.57
CA GLY A 36 8.39 10.60 -1.94
C GLY A 36 9.38 9.46 -1.95
N LEU A 37 10.32 9.50 -1.02
CA LEU A 37 11.42 8.55 -0.93
C LEU A 37 11.36 7.73 0.37
N MET A 38 11.62 6.43 0.25
CA MET A 38 11.84 5.55 1.39
C MET A 38 12.93 4.56 1.02
N LEU A 39 13.98 4.44 1.85
CA LEU A 39 15.14 3.58 1.57
C LEU A 39 15.74 3.80 0.16
N GLU A 40 15.87 5.06 -0.28
CA GLU A 40 16.37 5.45 -1.62
C GLU A 40 15.47 5.06 -2.81
N HIS A 41 14.25 4.59 -2.58
CA HIS A 41 13.30 4.22 -3.63
C HIS A 41 12.16 5.22 -3.78
N ASP A 42 11.72 5.46 -5.02
CA ASP A 42 10.51 6.23 -5.30
C ASP A 42 9.27 5.44 -4.87
N ILE A 43 8.58 5.93 -3.85
CA ILE A 43 7.37 5.30 -3.28
C ILE A 43 6.14 6.16 -3.53
N VAL A 44 5.03 5.49 -3.79
CA VAL A 44 3.67 6.07 -3.69
C VAL A 44 2.89 5.26 -2.67
N LEU A 45 2.72 5.82 -1.48
CA LEU A 45 2.01 5.19 -0.36
C LEU A 45 0.56 5.67 -0.33
N CYS A 46 -0.40 4.77 -0.17
CA CYS A 46 -1.79 5.17 0.03
C CYS A 46 -2.60 4.14 0.82
N LYS A 47 -3.60 4.64 1.56
CA LYS A 47 -4.62 3.83 2.20
C LYS A 47 -5.76 3.61 1.21
N SER A 48 -5.90 2.41 0.66
CA SER A 48 -6.93 2.09 -0.34
C SER A 48 -8.34 2.12 0.24
N GLY A 49 -8.49 1.81 1.52
CA GLY A 49 -9.77 1.45 2.11
C GLY A 49 -10.09 -0.03 1.93
N VAL A 50 -11.08 -0.51 2.69
CA VAL A 50 -11.45 -1.93 2.76
C VAL A 50 -12.31 -2.34 1.56
N GLY A 51 -12.09 -3.56 1.06
CA GLY A 51 -12.94 -4.19 0.07
C GLY A 51 -12.45 -4.09 -1.37
N LYS A 52 -12.96 -4.98 -2.23
CA LYS A 52 -12.45 -5.20 -3.60
C LYS A 52 -12.57 -3.96 -4.49
N VAL A 53 -13.66 -3.21 -4.38
CA VAL A 53 -13.91 -2.01 -5.20
C VAL A 53 -12.88 -0.93 -4.89
N ASN A 54 -12.62 -0.68 -3.61
CA ASN A 54 -11.64 0.30 -3.15
C ASN A 54 -10.22 -0.08 -3.57
N ALA A 55 -9.82 -1.33 -3.33
CA ALA A 55 -8.51 -1.83 -3.74
C ALA A 55 -8.29 -1.70 -5.26
N ALA A 56 -9.30 -2.07 -6.07
CA ALA A 56 -9.22 -1.98 -7.53
C ALA A 56 -9.12 -0.53 -8.01
N LEU A 57 -9.97 0.37 -7.49
CA LEU A 57 -9.96 1.80 -7.80
C LEU A 57 -8.60 2.43 -7.49
N THR A 58 -8.09 2.21 -6.28
CA THR A 58 -6.80 2.76 -5.84
C THR A 58 -5.66 2.24 -6.72
N THR A 59 -5.63 0.94 -6.99
CA THR A 59 -4.59 0.31 -7.81
C THR A 59 -4.60 0.84 -9.24
N GLN A 60 -5.78 1.02 -9.84
CA GLN A 60 -5.89 1.60 -11.17
C GLN A 60 -5.30 3.02 -11.22
N ILE A 61 -5.58 3.85 -10.21
CA ILE A 61 -5.05 5.21 -10.13
C ILE A 61 -3.52 5.20 -9.97
N LEU A 62 -2.96 4.30 -9.14
CA LEU A 62 -1.51 4.11 -9.01
C LEU A 62 -0.85 3.81 -10.36
N ILE A 63 -1.45 2.93 -11.15
CA ILE A 63 -0.94 2.55 -12.47
C ILE A 63 -1.07 3.71 -13.46
N ASP A 64 -2.25 4.31 -13.57
CA ASP A 64 -2.54 5.28 -14.63
C ASP A 64 -1.93 6.65 -14.36
N THR A 65 -1.95 7.11 -13.12
CA THR A 65 -1.54 8.48 -12.78
C THR A 65 -0.10 8.52 -12.30
N TYR A 66 0.26 7.63 -11.38
CA TYR A 66 1.57 7.65 -10.74
C TYR A 66 2.61 6.80 -11.46
N LYS A 67 2.19 6.03 -12.47
CA LYS A 67 3.05 5.21 -13.33
C LYS A 67 3.94 4.28 -12.51
N ILE A 68 3.37 3.67 -11.47
CA ILE A 68 4.09 2.66 -10.70
C ILE A 68 4.48 1.49 -11.60
N THR A 69 5.61 0.89 -11.26
CA THR A 69 6.15 -0.30 -11.95
C THR A 69 5.93 -1.57 -11.15
N HIS A 70 5.75 -1.44 -9.84
CA HIS A 70 5.59 -2.53 -8.88
C HIS A 70 4.53 -2.11 -7.87
N LEU A 71 3.76 -3.08 -7.37
CA LEU A 71 2.75 -2.89 -6.34
C LEU A 71 3.03 -3.84 -5.19
N ILE A 72 3.05 -3.32 -3.97
CA ILE A 72 3.10 -4.11 -2.74
C ILE A 72 1.80 -3.86 -1.98
N PHE A 73 1.09 -4.94 -1.66
CA PHE A 73 0.00 -4.90 -0.70
C PHE A 73 0.53 -5.28 0.68
N THR A 74 0.19 -4.50 1.69
CA THR A 74 0.47 -4.76 3.11
C THR A 74 -0.83 -4.72 3.90
N GLY A 75 -0.89 -5.48 4.99
CA GLY A 75 -2.04 -5.49 5.88
C GLY A 75 -2.13 -6.76 6.69
N VAL A 76 -3.26 -6.92 7.37
CA VAL A 76 -3.55 -8.11 8.18
C VAL A 76 -4.41 -9.13 7.42
N ALA A 77 -4.24 -10.41 7.77
CA ALA A 77 -5.02 -11.50 7.21
C ALA A 77 -5.45 -12.51 8.29
N GLY A 78 -6.56 -13.18 8.06
CA GLY A 78 -6.97 -14.34 8.87
C GLY A 78 -6.22 -15.59 8.43
N GLY A 79 -5.57 -16.28 9.38
CA GLY A 79 -4.87 -17.53 9.12
C GLY A 79 -5.85 -18.69 8.86
N LEU A 80 -5.64 -19.44 7.77
CA LEU A 80 -6.39 -20.65 7.43
C LEU A 80 -5.63 -21.94 7.74
N LEU A 81 -4.31 -21.86 7.86
CA LEU A 81 -3.45 -23.01 8.19
C LEU A 81 -3.29 -23.07 9.71
N GLU A 82 -3.50 -24.26 10.30
CA GLU A 82 -3.37 -24.47 11.75
C GLU A 82 -1.97 -24.15 12.30
N ALA A 83 -0.95 -24.22 11.46
CA ALA A 83 0.43 -23.91 11.84
C ALA A 83 0.72 -22.41 11.95
N LEU A 84 -0.18 -21.53 11.49
CA LEU A 84 0.02 -20.08 11.54
C LEU A 84 -0.32 -19.52 12.91
N ASN A 85 0.57 -18.67 13.41
CA ASN A 85 0.43 -17.94 14.66
C ASN A 85 0.25 -16.44 14.39
N VAL A 86 -0.28 -15.73 15.39
CA VAL A 86 -0.36 -14.26 15.33
C VAL A 86 1.06 -13.69 15.20
N GLY A 87 1.26 -12.85 14.18
CA GLY A 87 2.55 -12.24 13.87
C GLY A 87 3.32 -12.93 12.74
N ASP A 88 2.89 -14.10 12.29
CA ASP A 88 3.50 -14.75 11.12
C ASP A 88 3.24 -13.93 9.85
N ILE A 89 4.27 -13.78 9.02
CA ILE A 89 4.20 -13.06 7.74
C ILE A 89 3.86 -14.05 6.64
N VAL A 90 2.83 -13.73 5.85
CA VAL A 90 2.42 -14.51 4.69
C VAL A 90 2.73 -13.75 3.41
N VAL A 91 3.39 -14.41 2.46
CA VAL A 91 3.69 -13.88 1.13
C VAL A 91 2.88 -14.67 0.11
N SER A 92 2.09 -13.98 -0.72
CA SER A 92 1.32 -14.64 -1.77
C SER A 92 2.24 -15.23 -2.84
N THR A 93 1.88 -16.40 -3.37
CA THR A 93 2.63 -17.10 -4.43
C THR A 93 1.83 -17.24 -5.73
N SER A 94 0.57 -16.79 -5.73
CA SER A 94 -0.37 -16.84 -6.85
C SER A 94 -1.36 -15.69 -6.79
#